data_AF-A0A4D6KQK3-F1
#
_entry.id   AF-A0A4D6KQK3-F1
#
_cell.length_a   1.000
_cell.length_b   1.000
_cell.length_c   1.000
_cell.angle_alpha   90.00
_cell.angle_beta   90.00
_cell.angle_gamma   90.00
#
_symmetry.space_group_name_H-M   'P 1'
#
loop_
_entity.id
_entity.type
_entity.pdbx_description
1 polymer ?
#
loop_
_entity_poly.entity_id
_entity_poly.type
_entity_poly.pdbx_seq_one_letter_code
_entity_poly.pdbx_strand_id
1 'polypeptide(L)'
;MVSPSTTLFLSLLLSFFAFFSQSESKSHPPKVSIDLYYETLCPDSSDFIVNHLPKIFTTDLIPIVHLKFVPWGNAKLRPNTTTFDCQHGPNECFHNTVQACAIDIWPELDKHFRFIYCVEDLVNQRRVNEWESCYKKLHLDSEPIKQCYNSERGKQLELHYAAETNALKPPHKYVPWVVVDGEPLYEDYENLLSYICKAYKGTETPKSCTKVSYLEEVKAKNEHSDCDKEREDDTWRKMSSTLSAWFHKMILGDAF
;
A
#
# COMPACT_ATOMS: atom_id res chain seq x y z
N MET A 1 -21.07 54.48 -56.75
CA MET A 1 -21.54 55.12 -55.51
C MET A 1 -21.60 54.04 -54.43
N VAL A 2 -20.59 53.96 -53.58
CA VAL A 2 -20.53 53.03 -52.45
C VAL A 2 -20.66 53.87 -51.18
N SER A 3 -21.61 53.51 -50.32
CA SER A 3 -22.04 54.28 -49.15
C SER A 3 -20.95 54.36 -48.05
N PRO A 4 -20.76 55.49 -47.34
CA PRO A 4 -19.67 55.68 -46.40
C PRO A 4 -19.98 55.25 -44.95
N SER A 5 -20.93 54.34 -44.72
CA SER A 5 -21.43 54.02 -43.36
C SER A 5 -20.75 52.84 -42.66
N THR A 6 -19.70 52.22 -43.21
CA THR A 6 -19.11 50.98 -42.65
C THR A 6 -17.75 51.15 -41.97
N THR A 7 -17.15 52.33 -41.96
CA THR A 7 -15.77 52.51 -41.41
C THR A 7 -15.71 52.93 -39.94
N LEU A 8 -16.83 53.20 -39.27
CA LEU A 8 -16.85 53.72 -37.90
C LEU A 8 -17.09 52.68 -36.80
N PHE A 9 -17.34 51.41 -37.15
CA PHE A 9 -17.56 50.33 -36.17
C PHE A 9 -16.33 49.46 -35.90
N LEU A 10 -15.24 49.62 -36.65
CA LEU A 10 -14.07 48.74 -36.52
C LEU A 10 -13.01 49.23 -35.51
N SER A 11 -13.13 50.46 -35.00
CA SER A 11 -12.16 51.04 -34.06
C SER A 11 -12.53 50.89 -32.58
N LEU A 12 -13.76 50.44 -32.26
CA LEU A 12 -14.21 50.29 -30.86
C LEU A 12 -14.05 48.85 -30.30
N LEU A 13 -13.62 47.89 -31.11
CA LEU A 13 -13.44 46.49 -30.69
C LEU A 13 -11.98 46.12 -30.35
N LEU A 14 -11.03 47.04 -30.53
CA LEU A 14 -9.61 46.81 -30.24
C LEU A 14 -9.16 47.25 -28.84
N SER A 15 -10.05 47.86 -28.03
CA SER A 15 -9.74 48.33 -26.68
C SER A 15 -10.23 47.41 -25.55
N PHE A 16 -10.86 46.27 -25.86
CA PHE A 16 -11.35 45.29 -24.86
C PHE A 16 -10.51 44.00 -24.78
N PHE A 17 -9.34 43.96 -25.44
CA PHE A 17 -8.41 42.81 -25.40
C PHE A 17 -7.15 43.07 -24.54
N ALA A 18 -7.23 43.97 -23.57
CA ALA A 18 -6.20 44.10 -22.54
C ALA A 18 -6.80 43.74 -21.18
N PHE A 19 -6.12 42.87 -20.43
CA PHE A 19 -6.47 42.34 -19.11
C PHE A 19 -7.35 41.07 -19.07
N PHE A 20 -7.03 40.05 -19.87
CA PHE A 20 -7.03 38.71 -19.31
C PHE A 20 -5.72 38.52 -18.54
N SER A 21 -5.70 38.92 -17.28
CA SER A 21 -4.66 38.47 -16.35
C SER A 21 -4.76 36.95 -16.30
N GLN A 22 -3.80 36.26 -16.92
CA GLN A 22 -3.56 34.85 -16.68
C GLN A 22 -3.26 34.71 -15.19
N SER A 23 -4.27 34.34 -14.41
CA SER A 23 -4.05 33.83 -13.08
C SER A 23 -3.28 32.53 -13.27
N GLU A 24 -1.96 32.62 -13.12
CA GLU A 24 -1.12 31.46 -12.91
C GLU A 24 -1.65 30.82 -11.62
N SER A 25 -2.48 29.80 -11.75
CA SER A 25 -2.83 28.97 -10.60
C SER A 25 -1.49 28.43 -10.11
N LYS A 26 -1.06 28.79 -8.90
CA LYS A 26 0.05 28.10 -8.24
C LYS A 26 -0.35 26.64 -8.14
N SER A 27 0.04 25.81 -9.12
CA SER A 27 -0.18 24.39 -9.06
C SER A 27 0.63 23.92 -7.85
N HIS A 28 -0.06 23.42 -6.83
CA HIS A 28 0.64 22.75 -5.73
C HIS A 28 1.54 21.67 -6.33
N PRO A 29 2.79 21.54 -5.86
CA PRO A 29 3.68 20.50 -6.36
C PRO A 29 3.01 19.14 -6.19
N PRO A 30 3.18 18.20 -7.14
CA PRO A 30 2.65 16.85 -6.99
C PRO A 30 3.13 16.25 -5.66
N LYS A 31 2.21 15.59 -4.94
CA LYS A 31 2.55 14.83 -3.74
C LYS A 31 3.37 13.60 -4.13
N VAL A 32 4.28 13.19 -3.26
CA VAL A 32 5.01 11.94 -3.39
C VAL A 32 4.06 10.77 -3.13
N SER A 33 3.94 9.86 -4.09
CA SER A 33 3.16 8.62 -3.93
C SER A 33 3.93 7.63 -3.06
N ILE A 34 3.23 7.02 -2.11
CA ILE A 34 3.72 5.90 -1.31
C ILE A 34 2.68 4.80 -1.39
N ASP A 35 3.05 3.67 -1.97
CA ASP A 35 2.20 2.49 -2.04
C ASP A 35 2.81 1.41 -1.15
N LEU A 36 2.06 0.99 -0.12
CA LEU A 36 2.44 -0.06 0.82
C LEU A 36 1.63 -1.32 0.52
N TYR A 37 2.31 -2.34 0.01
CA TYR A 37 1.75 -3.69 -0.18
C TYR A 37 2.16 -4.57 0.99
N TYR A 38 1.19 -5.18 1.67
CA TYR A 38 1.43 -5.85 2.96
C TYR A 38 0.44 -6.98 3.22
N GLU A 39 0.73 -7.79 4.25
CA GLU A 39 -0.15 -8.83 4.79
C GLU A 39 -0.38 -8.60 6.28
N THR A 40 -1.62 -8.80 6.73
CA THR A 40 -2.04 -8.46 8.10
C THR A 40 -1.54 -9.39 9.20
N LEU A 41 -0.98 -10.57 8.87
CA LEU A 41 -0.35 -11.47 9.85
C LEU A 41 1.16 -11.68 9.60
N CYS A 42 1.74 -10.88 8.71
CA CYS A 42 3.17 -10.87 8.47
C CYS A 42 3.89 -10.01 9.53
N PRO A 43 4.83 -10.56 10.32
CA PRO A 43 5.55 -9.80 11.34
C PRO A 43 6.24 -8.54 10.81
N ASP A 44 6.92 -8.62 9.66
CA ASP A 44 7.62 -7.47 9.07
C ASP A 44 6.65 -6.38 8.60
N SER A 45 5.47 -6.79 8.10
CA SER A 45 4.42 -5.85 7.67
C SER A 45 3.83 -5.11 8.87
N SER A 46 3.48 -5.84 9.93
CA SER A 46 2.96 -5.27 11.17
C SER A 46 4.00 -4.37 11.84
N ASP A 47 5.26 -4.79 11.88
CA ASP A 47 6.37 -3.98 12.42
C ASP A 47 6.55 -2.69 11.63
N PHE A 48 6.58 -2.74 10.30
CA PHE A 48 6.69 -1.54 9.48
C PHE A 48 5.53 -0.56 9.72
N ILE A 49 4.29 -1.04 9.76
CA ILE A 49 3.09 -0.21 9.98
C ILE A 49 3.11 0.44 11.37
N VAL A 50 3.61 -0.26 12.39
CA VAL A 50 3.56 0.19 13.79
C VAL A 50 4.79 0.99 14.21
N ASN A 51 5.98 0.67 13.70
CA ASN A 51 7.24 1.23 14.19
C ASN A 51 7.93 2.18 13.20
N HIS A 52 7.69 2.02 11.89
CA HIS A 52 8.37 2.81 10.86
C HIS A 52 7.44 3.84 10.21
N LEU A 53 6.25 3.40 9.78
CA LEU A 53 5.29 4.24 9.08
C LEU A 53 4.78 5.45 9.89
N PRO A 54 4.53 5.37 11.22
CA PRO A 54 4.00 6.52 11.97
C PRO A 54 4.91 7.75 11.94
N LYS A 55 6.21 7.58 11.65
CA LYS A 55 7.16 8.68 11.51
C LYS A 55 6.71 9.71 10.47
N ILE A 56 5.99 9.32 9.42
CA ILE A 56 5.46 10.27 8.44
C ILE A 56 4.34 11.16 9.03
N PHE A 57 3.60 10.66 10.02
CA PHE A 57 2.51 11.36 10.70
C PHE A 57 3.00 12.27 11.81
N THR A 58 4.16 11.96 12.42
CA THR A 58 4.79 12.80 13.45
C THR A 58 5.72 13.87 12.88
N THR A 59 5.93 13.90 11.58
CA THR A 59 6.75 14.88 10.85
C THR A 59 5.89 15.83 10.02
N ASP A 60 6.51 16.80 9.35
CA ASP A 60 5.85 17.71 8.42
C ASP A 60 5.69 17.12 6.99
N LEU A 61 5.61 15.79 6.87
CA LEU A 61 5.53 15.07 5.58
C LEU A 61 4.10 14.80 5.10
N ILE A 62 3.10 14.63 5.98
CA ILE A 62 1.70 14.36 5.58
C ILE A 62 1.16 15.29 4.47
N PRO A 63 1.41 16.61 4.49
CA PRO A 63 0.91 17.50 3.44
C PRO A 63 1.45 17.17 2.04
N ILE A 64 2.64 16.56 1.96
CA ILE A 64 3.37 16.34 0.71
C ILE A 64 3.32 14.89 0.21
N VAL A 65 2.66 13.98 0.93
CA VAL A 65 2.56 12.56 0.55
C VAL A 65 1.14 12.14 0.23
N HIS A 66 1.03 11.16 -0.65
CA HIS A 66 -0.19 10.38 -0.87
C HIS A 66 0.13 8.93 -0.52
N LEU A 67 -0.31 8.50 0.66
CA LEU A 67 -0.11 7.14 1.15
C LEU A 67 -1.32 6.27 0.79
N LYS A 68 -1.06 5.13 0.14
CA LYS A 68 -2.03 4.09 -0.20
C LYS A 68 -1.63 2.77 0.45
N PHE A 69 -2.61 2.10 1.03
CA PHE A 69 -2.49 0.77 1.62
C PHE A 69 -3.06 -0.28 0.67
N VAL A 70 -2.36 -1.40 0.50
CA VAL A 70 -2.76 -2.53 -0.34
C VAL A 70 -2.66 -3.83 0.47
N PRO A 71 -3.70 -4.18 1.26
CA PRO A 71 -3.73 -5.41 2.05
C PRO A 71 -4.01 -6.62 1.16
N TRP A 72 -2.95 -7.29 0.72
CA TRP A 72 -3.05 -8.51 -0.11
C TRP A 72 -1.75 -9.32 -0.04
N GLY A 73 -0.63 -8.67 -0.36
CA GLY A 73 0.73 -9.23 -0.35
C GLY A 73 0.89 -10.53 -1.13
N ASN A 74 1.33 -11.59 -0.44
CA ASN A 74 1.62 -12.91 -1.01
C ASN A 74 0.38 -13.79 -1.20
N ALA A 75 -0.83 -13.29 -0.91
CA ALA A 75 -2.05 -14.04 -1.15
C ALA A 75 -2.20 -14.44 -2.63
N LYS A 76 -2.77 -15.62 -2.86
CA LYS A 76 -2.89 -16.25 -4.18
C LYS A 76 -4.34 -16.57 -4.48
N LEU A 77 -4.81 -16.16 -5.66
CA LEU A 77 -6.11 -16.59 -6.18
C LEU A 77 -6.05 -18.08 -6.53
N ARG A 78 -7.06 -18.84 -6.09
CA ARG A 78 -7.20 -20.23 -6.50
C ARG A 78 -7.65 -20.30 -7.97
N PRO A 79 -7.05 -21.17 -8.80
CA PRO A 79 -7.38 -21.27 -10.22
C PRO A 79 -8.88 -21.46 -10.48
N ASN A 80 -9.43 -20.70 -11.44
CA ASN A 80 -10.84 -20.75 -11.86
C ASN A 80 -11.87 -20.47 -10.75
N THR A 81 -11.47 -19.78 -9.69
CA THR A 81 -12.39 -19.37 -8.61
C THR A 81 -12.18 -17.90 -8.26
N THR A 82 -12.99 -17.40 -7.34
CA THR A 82 -12.84 -16.08 -6.73
C THR A 82 -12.43 -16.18 -5.26
N THR A 83 -11.93 -17.34 -4.85
CA THR A 83 -11.37 -17.57 -3.52
C THR A 83 -9.85 -17.48 -3.58
N PHE A 84 -9.25 -17.22 -2.42
CA PHE A 84 -7.82 -17.00 -2.30
C PHE A 84 -7.29 -17.63 -1.02
N ASP A 85 -6.00 -17.94 -1.05
CA ASP A 85 -5.24 -18.47 0.07
C ASP A 85 -4.16 -17.46 0.45
N CYS A 86 -3.96 -17.27 1.75
CA CYS A 86 -2.95 -16.37 2.31
C CYS A 86 -1.89 -17.19 3.05
N GLN A 87 -0.67 -16.67 3.13
CA GLN A 87 0.51 -17.39 3.64
C GLN A 87 0.32 -17.84 5.10
N HIS A 88 -0.35 -17.01 5.89
CA HIS A 88 -0.62 -17.26 7.31
C HIS A 88 -2.04 -17.78 7.57
N GLY A 89 -2.70 -18.33 6.54
CA GLY A 89 -3.97 -19.02 6.62
C GLY A 89 -5.21 -18.11 6.59
N PRO A 90 -6.40 -18.64 6.91
CA PRO A 90 -7.67 -17.94 6.65
C PRO A 90 -7.88 -16.69 7.52
N ASN A 91 -7.25 -16.60 8.69
CA ASN A 91 -7.35 -15.40 9.53
C ASN A 91 -6.64 -14.20 8.90
N GLU A 92 -5.53 -14.41 8.19
CA GLU A 92 -4.89 -13.36 7.40
C GLU A 92 -5.78 -12.89 6.28
N CYS A 93 -6.35 -13.82 5.50
CA CYS A 93 -7.31 -13.47 4.45
C CYS A 93 -8.49 -12.65 4.98
N PHE A 94 -9.01 -13.06 6.15
CA PHE A 94 -10.09 -12.33 6.82
C PHE A 94 -9.64 -10.92 7.22
N HIS A 95 -8.48 -10.75 7.86
CA HIS A 95 -8.01 -9.44 8.28
C HIS A 95 -7.56 -8.55 7.11
N ASN A 96 -7.03 -9.11 6.02
CA ASN A 96 -6.83 -8.38 4.76
C ASN A 96 -8.16 -7.78 4.28
N THR A 97 -9.23 -8.59 4.25
CA THR A 97 -10.57 -8.12 3.86
C THR A 97 -11.12 -7.05 4.82
N VAL A 98 -10.92 -7.21 6.13
CA VAL A 98 -11.33 -6.22 7.14
C VAL A 98 -10.63 -4.88 6.88
N GLN A 99 -9.32 -4.89 6.63
CA GLN A 99 -8.56 -3.66 6.38
C GLN A 99 -8.86 -3.06 5.01
N ALA A 100 -9.09 -3.88 3.98
CA ALA A 100 -9.60 -3.46 2.69
C ALA A 100 -10.92 -2.70 2.82
N CYS A 101 -11.85 -3.24 3.60
CA CYS A 101 -13.12 -2.59 3.93
C CYS A 101 -12.94 -1.29 4.73
N ALA A 102 -11.98 -1.23 5.67
CA ALA A 102 -11.69 -0.01 6.41
C ALA A 102 -11.21 1.12 5.48
N ILE A 103 -10.35 0.81 4.51
CA ILE A 103 -9.88 1.76 3.50
C ILE A 103 -11.04 2.26 2.63
N ASP A 104 -11.91 1.36 2.19
CA ASP A 104 -13.06 1.70 1.33
C ASP A 104 -14.10 2.58 2.04
N ILE A 105 -14.44 2.23 3.29
CA ILE A 105 -15.49 2.90 4.06
C ILE A 105 -15.00 4.20 4.71
N TRP A 106 -13.72 4.29 5.04
CA TRP A 106 -13.10 5.48 5.64
C TRP A 106 -11.99 6.03 4.73
N PRO A 107 -12.35 6.73 3.65
CA PRO A 107 -11.37 7.23 2.68
C PRO A 107 -10.42 8.28 3.25
N GLU A 108 -10.73 8.88 4.40
CA GLU A 108 -9.81 9.77 5.09
C GLU A 108 -8.62 9.00 5.67
N LEU A 109 -7.40 9.34 5.21
CA LEU A 109 -6.14 8.69 5.61
C LEU A 109 -6.00 8.51 7.11
N ASP A 110 -6.21 9.58 7.90
CA ASP A 110 -6.11 9.52 9.37
C ASP A 110 -7.03 8.45 9.96
N LYS A 111 -8.23 8.30 9.40
CA LYS A 111 -9.27 7.45 9.98
C LYS A 111 -8.99 5.97 9.73
N HIS A 112 -8.73 5.55 8.50
CA HIS A 112 -8.39 4.15 8.23
C HIS A 112 -7.02 3.78 8.78
N PHE A 113 -6.02 4.69 8.71
CA PHE A 113 -4.70 4.40 9.25
C PHE A 113 -4.74 4.12 10.75
N ARG A 114 -5.47 4.93 11.54
CA ARG A 114 -5.59 4.69 12.98
C ARG A 114 -6.17 3.32 13.30
N PHE A 115 -7.14 2.85 12.51
CA PHE A 115 -7.71 1.51 12.66
C PHE A 115 -6.70 0.42 12.28
N ILE A 116 -6.08 0.53 11.10
CA ILE A 116 -5.05 -0.41 10.62
C ILE A 116 -3.91 -0.50 11.64
N TYR A 117 -3.34 0.63 12.06
CA TYR A 117 -2.30 0.70 13.08
C TYR A 117 -2.71 -0.05 14.36
N CYS A 118 -3.94 0.16 14.84
CA CYS A 118 -4.41 -0.50 16.07
C CYS A 118 -4.50 -2.02 15.91
N VAL A 119 -4.96 -2.51 14.75
CA VAL A 119 -5.05 -3.95 14.47
C VAL A 119 -3.64 -4.56 14.34
N GLU A 120 -2.75 -3.92 13.59
CA GLU A 120 -1.36 -4.38 13.41
C GLU A 120 -0.55 -4.34 14.73
N ASP A 121 -0.81 -3.37 15.62
CA ASP A 121 -0.23 -3.33 16.97
C ASP A 121 -0.67 -4.55 17.80
N LEU A 122 -1.93 -4.98 17.67
CA LEU A 122 -2.40 -6.21 18.29
C LEU A 122 -1.77 -7.46 17.68
N VAL A 123 -1.47 -7.46 16.37
CA VAL A 123 -0.73 -8.55 15.70
C VAL A 123 0.68 -8.67 16.29
N ASN A 124 1.42 -7.55 16.39
CA ASN A 124 2.75 -7.49 17.01
C ASN A 124 2.74 -8.01 18.47
N GLN A 125 1.67 -7.73 19.21
CA GLN A 125 1.49 -8.21 20.57
C GLN A 125 1.00 -9.67 20.67
N ARG A 126 0.78 -10.36 19.54
CA ARG A 126 0.18 -11.71 19.46
C ARG A 126 -1.22 -11.79 20.04
N ARG A 127 -1.99 -10.70 19.89
CA ARG A 127 -3.33 -10.47 20.42
C ARG A 127 -4.36 -10.22 19.32
N VAL A 128 -4.13 -10.77 18.13
CA VAL A 128 -4.95 -10.52 16.94
C VAL A 128 -6.45 -10.76 17.16
N ASN A 129 -6.84 -11.74 18.00
CA ASN A 129 -8.24 -12.02 18.31
C ASN A 129 -8.98 -10.86 19.00
N GLU A 130 -8.26 -9.85 19.48
CA GLU A 130 -8.80 -8.66 20.12
C GLU A 130 -9.00 -7.48 19.14
N TRP A 131 -8.82 -7.68 17.84
CA TRP A 131 -8.86 -6.62 16.82
C TRP A 131 -10.13 -5.76 16.85
N GLU A 132 -11.30 -6.34 17.16
CA GLU A 132 -12.56 -5.58 17.28
C GLU A 132 -12.52 -4.53 18.41
N SER A 133 -11.64 -4.70 19.41
CA SER A 133 -11.43 -3.69 20.45
C SER A 133 -10.97 -2.34 19.88
N CYS A 134 -10.37 -2.32 18.69
CA CYS A 134 -9.95 -1.11 17.99
C CYS A 134 -11.13 -0.20 17.63
N TYR A 135 -12.31 -0.74 17.33
CA TYR A 135 -13.51 0.08 17.10
C TYR A 135 -13.84 0.92 18.34
N LYS A 136 -13.89 0.27 19.51
CA LYS A 136 -14.18 0.94 20.78
C LYS A 136 -13.07 1.92 21.17
N LYS A 137 -11.81 1.53 21.03
CA LYS A 137 -10.63 2.35 21.37
C LYS A 137 -10.58 3.63 20.54
N LEU A 138 -11.01 3.57 19.28
CA LEU A 138 -10.93 4.69 18.34
C LEU A 138 -12.26 5.42 18.15
N HIS A 139 -13.33 4.99 18.84
CA HIS A 139 -14.69 5.51 18.67
C HIS A 139 -15.20 5.41 17.22
N LEU A 140 -14.93 4.28 16.57
CA LEU A 140 -15.34 3.99 15.20
C LEU A 140 -16.57 3.07 15.20
N ASP A 141 -17.50 3.32 14.26
CA ASP A 141 -18.65 2.45 14.04
C ASP A 141 -18.22 1.18 13.31
N SER A 142 -18.44 0.02 13.93
CA SER A 142 -18.08 -1.27 13.35
C SER A 142 -19.04 -1.74 12.27
N GLU A 143 -20.31 -1.32 12.31
CA GLU A 143 -21.36 -1.92 11.48
C GLU A 143 -21.10 -1.80 9.97
N PRO A 144 -20.64 -0.65 9.43
CA PRO A 144 -20.28 -0.56 8.02
C PRO A 144 -19.16 -1.53 7.59
N ILE A 145 -18.18 -1.75 8.45
CA ILE A 145 -17.07 -2.68 8.17
C ILE A 145 -17.58 -4.12 8.20
N LYS A 146 -18.39 -4.48 9.20
CA LYS A 146 -19.06 -5.79 9.28
C LYS A 146 -19.92 -6.09 8.07
N GLN A 147 -20.68 -5.11 7.59
CA GLN A 147 -21.47 -5.26 6.38
C GLN A 147 -20.56 -5.47 5.16
N CYS A 148 -19.46 -4.72 5.05
CA CYS A 148 -18.53 -4.82 3.94
C CYS A 148 -17.88 -6.22 3.85
N TYR A 149 -17.22 -6.70 4.90
CA TYR A 149 -16.47 -7.97 4.82
C TYR A 149 -17.39 -9.21 4.77
N ASN A 150 -18.67 -9.07 5.15
CA ASN A 150 -19.68 -10.13 4.98
C ASN A 150 -20.44 -10.05 3.64
N SER A 151 -20.08 -9.12 2.75
CA SER A 151 -20.77 -8.90 1.47
C SER A 151 -19.85 -9.17 0.27
N GLU A 152 -20.43 -9.17 -0.93
CA GLU A 152 -19.64 -9.23 -2.18
C GLU A 152 -18.68 -8.03 -2.32
N ARG A 153 -18.92 -6.92 -1.61
CA ARG A 153 -18.02 -5.75 -1.63
C ARG A 153 -16.64 -6.10 -1.09
N GLY A 154 -16.54 -6.77 0.06
CA GLY A 154 -15.26 -7.18 0.63
C GLY A 154 -14.45 -8.03 -0.34
N LYS A 155 -15.13 -9.00 -0.98
CA LYS A 155 -14.52 -9.85 -2.00
C LYS A 155 -14.10 -9.07 -3.26
N GLN A 156 -14.88 -8.09 -3.71
CA GLN A 156 -14.48 -7.23 -4.84
C GLN A 156 -13.23 -6.41 -4.53
N LEU A 157 -13.09 -5.93 -3.28
CA LEU A 157 -11.90 -5.19 -2.84
C LEU A 157 -10.67 -6.10 -2.85
N GLU A 158 -10.78 -7.33 -2.35
CA GLU A 158 -9.70 -8.32 -2.40
C GLU A 158 -9.28 -8.65 -3.84
N LEU A 159 -10.23 -8.87 -4.75
CA LEU A 159 -9.93 -9.09 -6.17
C LEU A 159 -9.26 -7.86 -6.83
N HIS A 160 -9.65 -6.65 -6.41
CA HIS A 160 -9.03 -5.41 -6.87
C HIS A 160 -7.57 -5.33 -6.40
N TYR A 161 -7.30 -5.55 -5.11
CA TYR A 161 -5.93 -5.53 -4.58
C TYR A 161 -5.08 -6.69 -5.10
N ALA A 162 -5.66 -7.85 -5.39
CA ALA A 162 -4.98 -8.94 -6.09
C ALA A 162 -4.52 -8.50 -7.48
N ALA A 163 -5.39 -7.87 -8.26
CA ALA A 163 -5.06 -7.40 -9.60
C ALA A 163 -3.99 -6.30 -9.55
N GLU A 164 -4.09 -5.36 -8.61
CA GLU A 164 -3.11 -4.30 -8.41
C GLU A 164 -1.74 -4.86 -8.02
N THR A 165 -1.70 -5.76 -7.04
CA THR A 165 -0.45 -6.37 -6.55
C THR A 165 0.21 -7.23 -7.63
N ASN A 166 -0.58 -7.95 -8.44
CA ASN A 166 -0.07 -8.75 -9.56
C ASN A 166 0.45 -7.89 -10.73
N ALA A 167 0.03 -6.63 -10.82
CA ALA A 167 0.48 -5.70 -11.85
C ALA A 167 1.83 -5.02 -11.54
N LEU A 168 2.38 -5.22 -10.33
CA LEU A 168 3.66 -4.65 -9.92
C LEU A 168 4.80 -5.00 -10.89
N LYS A 169 5.61 -3.97 -11.20
CA LYS A 169 6.81 -4.09 -12.03
C LYS A 169 7.98 -3.38 -11.35
N PRO A 170 9.02 -4.11 -10.91
CA PRO A 170 9.08 -5.58 -10.86
C PRO A 170 8.04 -6.17 -9.90
N PRO A 171 7.68 -7.46 -10.05
CA PRO A 171 6.86 -8.16 -9.05
C PRO A 171 7.53 -8.08 -7.66
N HIS A 172 6.73 -7.89 -6.62
CA HIS A 172 7.22 -7.96 -5.23
C HIS A 172 7.81 -9.36 -4.93
N LYS A 173 8.83 -9.39 -4.08
CA LYS A 173 9.54 -10.62 -3.68
C LYS A 173 9.25 -11.06 -2.24
N TYR A 174 8.73 -10.15 -1.44
CA TYR A 174 8.38 -10.30 -0.03
C TYR A 174 7.41 -9.18 0.31
N VAL A 175 6.89 -9.18 1.54
CA VAL A 175 6.17 -8.05 2.13
C VAL A 175 6.78 -7.68 3.49
N PRO A 176 6.76 -6.39 3.91
CA PRO A 176 6.15 -5.26 3.22
C PRO A 176 6.91 -4.88 1.96
N TRP A 177 6.18 -4.56 0.89
CA TRP A 177 6.74 -4.05 -0.34
C TRP A 177 6.35 -2.59 -0.49
N VAL A 178 7.34 -1.71 -0.31
CA VAL A 178 7.13 -0.25 -0.29
C VAL A 178 7.61 0.35 -1.61
N VAL A 179 6.74 1.13 -2.25
CA VAL A 179 7.03 1.83 -3.50
C VAL A 179 6.87 3.33 -3.28
N VAL A 180 7.91 4.11 -3.61
CA VAL A 180 7.91 5.57 -3.52
C VAL A 180 8.05 6.15 -4.91
N ASP A 181 7.06 6.93 -5.36
CA ASP A 181 7.01 7.54 -6.70
C ASP A 181 7.25 6.54 -7.85
N GLY A 182 6.74 5.30 -7.68
CA GLY A 182 6.88 4.20 -8.64
C GLY A 182 8.15 3.37 -8.50
N GLU A 183 9.08 3.75 -7.61
CA GLU A 183 10.33 3.03 -7.37
C GLU A 183 10.24 2.18 -6.09
N PRO A 184 10.42 0.85 -6.17
CA PRO A 184 10.45 -0.01 -4.98
C PRO A 184 11.70 0.27 -4.14
N LEU A 185 11.53 0.29 -2.81
CA LEU A 185 12.62 0.55 -1.86
C LEU A 185 13.50 -0.67 -1.58
N TYR A 186 13.04 -1.87 -1.96
CA TYR A 186 13.68 -3.14 -1.60
C TYR A 186 13.97 -3.21 -0.10
N GLU A 187 15.14 -3.73 0.31
CA GLU A 187 15.53 -3.93 1.70
C GLU A 187 15.70 -2.61 2.48
N ASP A 188 15.63 -1.48 1.79
CA ASP A 188 15.80 -0.15 2.37
C ASP A 188 14.45 0.49 2.75
N TYR A 189 13.37 -0.31 2.82
CA TYR A 189 12.02 0.18 3.06
C TYR A 189 11.86 0.92 4.39
N GLU A 190 12.67 0.59 5.40
CA GLU A 190 12.69 1.26 6.71
C GLU A 190 13.18 2.73 6.62
N ASN A 191 13.98 3.07 5.60
CA ASN A 191 14.49 4.41 5.32
C ASN A 191 13.47 5.29 4.56
N LEU A 192 12.17 4.98 4.66
CA LEU A 192 11.08 5.62 3.92
C LEU A 192 11.16 7.16 3.90
N LEU A 193 11.48 7.80 5.04
CA LEU A 193 11.55 9.26 5.14
C LEU A 193 12.60 9.85 4.19
N SER A 194 13.77 9.21 4.09
CA SER A 194 14.83 9.60 3.17
C SER A 194 14.35 9.57 1.71
N TYR A 195 13.64 8.51 1.33
CA TYR A 195 13.10 8.36 -0.03
C TYR A 195 12.00 9.36 -0.34
N ILE A 196 11.09 9.62 0.60
CA ILE A 196 10.07 10.67 0.45
C ILE A 196 10.74 12.02 0.15
N CYS A 197 11.73 12.38 0.97
CA CYS A 197 12.41 13.65 0.82
C CYS A 197 13.21 13.77 -0.48
N LYS A 198 13.83 12.67 -0.94
CA LYS A 198 14.53 12.61 -2.22
C LYS A 198 13.56 12.70 -3.41
N ALA A 199 12.37 12.12 -3.29
CA ALA A 199 11.35 12.12 -4.34
C ALA A 199 10.59 13.45 -4.43
N TYR A 200 10.50 14.21 -3.34
CA TYR A 200 9.74 15.45 -3.30
C TYR A 200 10.32 16.54 -4.22
N LYS A 201 9.47 17.04 -5.14
CA LYS A 201 9.85 18.04 -6.16
C LYS A 201 9.35 19.45 -5.86
N GLY A 202 8.77 19.69 -4.68
CA GLY A 202 8.26 21.00 -4.30
C GLY A 202 9.37 21.97 -3.87
N THR A 203 9.07 23.26 -3.98
CA THR A 203 10.03 24.34 -3.67
C THR A 203 10.21 24.58 -2.17
N GLU A 204 9.19 24.27 -1.37
CA GLU A 204 9.22 24.39 0.09
C GLU A 204 9.54 23.02 0.70
N THR A 205 10.83 22.75 0.90
CA THR A 205 11.28 21.48 1.48
C THR A 205 10.84 21.35 2.95
N PRO A 206 10.19 20.24 3.36
CA PRO A 206 9.88 19.98 4.76
C PRO A 206 11.12 20.03 5.65
N LYS A 207 10.97 20.47 6.91
CA LYS A 207 12.04 20.51 7.91
C LYS A 207 12.59 19.12 8.20
N SER A 208 11.72 18.11 8.20
CA SER A 208 12.10 16.69 8.31
C SER A 208 13.00 16.20 7.18
N CYS A 209 13.07 16.91 6.05
CA CYS A 209 13.95 16.60 4.92
C CYS A 209 15.32 17.31 5.00
N THR A 210 15.73 17.83 6.16
CA THR A 210 17.05 18.44 6.37
C THR A 210 18.10 17.40 6.80
N LYS A 211 19.37 17.58 6.40
CA LYS A 211 20.46 16.57 6.46
C LYS A 211 20.64 15.80 7.77
N VAL A 212 20.18 16.31 8.92
CA VAL A 212 20.35 15.68 10.24
C VAL A 212 19.44 14.46 10.41
N SER A 213 18.25 14.44 9.79
CA SER A 213 17.30 13.32 9.90
C SER A 213 17.74 12.06 9.12
N TYR A 214 18.52 12.22 8.05
CA TYR A 214 18.95 11.12 7.16
C TYR A 214 20.06 10.24 7.75
N LEU A 215 20.78 10.70 8.78
CA LEU A 215 21.99 10.04 9.27
C LEU A 215 21.72 9.04 10.41
N GLU A 216 20.53 9.05 11.01
CA GLU A 216 20.22 8.21 12.18
C GLU A 216 19.64 6.83 11.80
N GLU A 217 19.15 6.63 10.57
CA GLU A 217 18.46 5.39 10.17
C GLU A 217 19.39 4.32 9.56
N VAL A 218 20.68 4.60 9.37
CA VAL A 218 21.63 3.63 8.79
C VAL A 218 22.15 2.65 9.85
N LYS A 219 21.31 1.70 10.25
CA LYS A 219 21.75 0.41 10.77
C LYS A 219 20.94 -0.70 10.11
N ALA A 220 21.36 -1.08 8.90
CA ALA A 220 20.86 -2.25 8.20
C ALA A 220 21.03 -3.50 9.08
N LYS A 221 19.91 -4.18 9.37
CA LYS A 221 19.93 -5.60 9.69
C LYS A 221 19.78 -6.38 8.39
N ASN A 222 20.65 -7.37 8.18
CA ASN A 222 20.38 -8.43 7.23
C ASN A 222 19.58 -9.50 7.98
N GLU A 223 18.25 -9.49 7.84
CA GLU A 223 17.43 -10.64 8.16
C GLU A 223 16.52 -10.91 6.97
N HIS A 224 16.45 -12.19 6.59
CA HIS A 224 15.53 -12.72 5.61
C HIS A 224 14.11 -12.38 6.07
N SER A 225 13.27 -11.79 5.21
CA SER A 225 11.90 -11.48 5.58
C SER A 225 11.17 -12.77 5.96
N ASP A 226 10.48 -12.76 7.10
CA ASP A 226 9.63 -13.88 7.52
C ASP A 226 8.50 -14.13 6.50
N CYS A 227 8.23 -13.14 5.65
CA CYS A 227 7.15 -13.11 4.66
C CYS A 227 7.70 -13.01 3.24
N ASP A 228 8.77 -13.75 2.99
CA ASP A 228 9.25 -14.02 1.64
C ASP A 228 8.13 -14.65 0.80
N LYS A 229 7.95 -14.11 -0.41
CA LYS A 229 7.00 -14.67 -1.36
C LYS A 229 7.48 -16.07 -1.73
N GLU A 230 6.66 -17.08 -1.47
CA GLU A 230 6.94 -18.43 -1.92
C GLU A 230 7.27 -18.40 -3.42
N ARG A 231 8.53 -18.70 -3.76
CA ARG A 231 8.97 -18.90 -5.14
C ARG A 231 8.01 -19.89 -5.80
N GLU A 232 7.75 -19.75 -7.09
CA GLU A 232 7.05 -20.75 -7.92
C GLU A 232 7.90 -22.04 -8.07
N ASP A 233 8.37 -22.58 -6.95
CA ASP A 233 9.25 -23.75 -6.83
C ASP A 233 8.41 -25.02 -6.68
N ASP A 234 7.33 -25.09 -7.47
CA ASP A 234 6.48 -26.27 -7.58
C ASP A 234 7.30 -27.46 -8.11
N THR A 235 8.41 -27.19 -8.81
CA THR A 235 9.40 -28.16 -9.27
C THR A 235 10.23 -28.75 -8.13
N TRP A 236 10.79 -27.96 -7.20
CA TRP A 236 11.53 -28.52 -6.07
C TRP A 236 10.63 -29.24 -5.06
N ARG A 237 9.41 -28.72 -4.81
CA ARG A 237 8.45 -29.39 -3.91
C ARG A 237 7.96 -30.72 -4.50
N LYS A 238 7.73 -30.79 -5.83
CA LYS A 238 7.46 -32.05 -6.54
C LYS A 238 8.66 -32.97 -6.56
N MET A 239 9.88 -32.47 -6.74
CA MET A 239 11.09 -33.30 -6.69
C MET A 239 11.30 -33.87 -5.29
N SER A 240 11.18 -33.06 -4.24
CA SER A 240 11.31 -33.47 -2.84
C SER A 240 10.23 -34.49 -2.45
N SER A 241 8.97 -34.28 -2.86
CA SER A 241 7.89 -35.25 -2.60
C SER A 241 8.10 -36.56 -3.38
N THR A 242 8.58 -36.49 -4.62
CA THR A 242 8.91 -37.67 -5.43
C THR A 242 10.11 -38.43 -4.85
N LEU A 243 11.15 -37.72 -4.40
CA LEU A 243 12.33 -38.30 -3.75
C LEU A 243 11.96 -38.93 -2.41
N SER A 244 11.10 -38.28 -1.62
CA SER A 244 10.59 -38.81 -0.35
C SER A 244 9.72 -40.05 -0.55
N ALA A 245 8.86 -40.07 -1.57
CA ALA A 245 8.06 -41.23 -1.96
C ALA A 245 8.93 -42.39 -2.47
N TRP A 246 9.97 -42.10 -3.25
CA TRP A 246 10.94 -43.09 -3.70
C TRP A 246 11.76 -43.66 -2.54
N PHE A 247 12.21 -42.81 -1.60
CA PHE A 247 12.88 -43.25 -0.38
C PHE A 247 11.98 -44.12 0.51
N HIS A 248 10.70 -43.76 0.68
CA HIS A 248 9.74 -44.60 1.40
C HIS A 248 9.51 -45.95 0.71
N LYS A 249 9.47 -45.98 -0.62
CA LYS A 249 9.34 -47.23 -1.41
C LYS A 249 10.59 -48.12 -1.28
N MET A 250 11.77 -47.52 -1.21
CA MET A 250 13.04 -48.24 -1.00
C MET A 250 13.19 -48.80 0.42
N ILE A 251 12.64 -48.10 1.43
CA ILE A 251 12.68 -48.53 2.84
C ILE A 251 11.63 -49.61 3.16
N LEU A 252 10.48 -49.58 2.48
CA LEU A 252 9.37 -50.50 2.77
C LEU A 252 9.38 -51.82 2.00
N GLY A 253 10.30 -52.02 1.06
CA GLY A 253 10.54 -53.30 0.39
C GLY A 253 9.35 -53.81 -0.42
N ASP A 254 9.54 -54.03 -1.72
CA ASP A 254 8.58 -54.78 -2.52
C ASP A 254 8.43 -56.19 -1.93
N ALA A 255 7.34 -56.40 -1.19
CA ALA A 255 6.84 -57.72 -0.85
C ALA A 255 5.92 -58.17 -1.99
N PHE A 256 6.49 -59.05 -2.83
CA PHE A 256 5.95 -59.79 -3.98
C PHE A 256 5.93 -59.07 -5.34
#